data_AF-A0A2V6M1C3-F1
#
_entry.id   AF-A0A2V6M1C3-F1
#
_cell.length_a   1.000
_cell.length_b   1.000
_cell.length_c   1.000
_cell.angle_alpha   90.00
_cell.angle_beta   90.00
_cell.angle_gamma   90.00
#
_symmetry.space_group_name_H-M   'P 1'
#
loop_
_entity.id
_entity.type
_entity.pdbx_description
1 polymer ?
#
loop_
_entity_poly.entity_id
_entity_poly.type
_entity_poly.pdbx_seq_one_letter_code
_entity_poly.pdbx_strand_id
1 'polypeptide(L)'
;MQVQFWGTRGSLARPGRRTLRYGGNTSCVQVTSPKGSLVVIDCGTGAHDLGRSLLAEARGPLRGSILFSHTHWDHIQGFPFFAPLFVPGGHWDIYGPAGLSQSLRETLAGQMQHIYFPVTLDELGASILFHDLVEGSFEIDDIRITTRYLNHPALTLGYRLEMGSACVVYACDHEPHSRLPGQKAQMHELDRRHSEFLAGADLVIHDAQYTDKEYANHRGWGHSPMEYVSEIGQLAGVKRMAFSHHDPGRTDDALDQIVDSIRSDLKRKESPMHVFAAADGQVIELDVSSTSTPKIRRGKFSATPATAPAVKDSSVLMGVSDARLALVLMEAARVEGVRTTHVLDEASTVRMAKSARPGLILLEDQPAGIDGLSVCRSLRSEQDLHLKQVPIVMVAGRERTSEGMAAGVTQWLITPFSVQYARAQIQAWLWRSACRWVRAALPAEEEKRLAALRELSILDTKPEERFDRITRVAAAVGDVPIALVSLVDQDRQWFKSCHGLSVTETSRELSFCGHVVLTRAPVIVPDTLLDDRFADNPLVTGEPRVRFYAGFPIFYTDGSCLGTLCLIDTRPRQFPAATLQRFEDLAGLVQQELNSSPQKTAA
;
A
#
# COMPACT_ATOMS: atom_id res chain seq x y z
N MET A 1 14.56 -6.07 16.84
CA MET A 1 14.06 -5.06 15.89
C MET A 1 14.28 -3.74 16.58
N GLN A 2 14.95 -2.82 15.91
CA GLN A 2 15.23 -1.50 16.47
C GLN A 2 14.34 -0.47 15.79
N VAL A 3 13.75 0.43 16.57
CA VAL A 3 12.96 1.57 16.10
C VAL A 3 13.62 2.84 16.59
N GLN A 4 13.92 3.78 15.69
CA GLN A 4 14.53 5.06 16.03
C GLN A 4 13.70 6.21 15.47
N PHE A 5 13.41 7.20 16.33
CA PHE A 5 12.68 8.39 15.95
C PHE A 5 13.66 9.46 15.48
N TRP A 6 13.43 10.01 14.29
CA TRP A 6 14.21 11.11 13.71
C TRP A 6 13.42 12.41 13.62
N GLY A 7 12.09 12.29 13.63
CA GLY A 7 11.17 13.41 13.77
C GLY A 7 9.85 12.96 14.37
N THR A 8 9.30 13.79 15.24
CA THR A 8 8.13 13.48 16.08
C THR A 8 7.08 14.58 16.11
N ARG A 9 7.29 15.70 15.40
CA ARG A 9 6.32 16.79 15.28
C ARG A 9 5.36 16.57 14.13
N GLY A 10 4.13 17.02 14.31
CA GLY A 10 3.12 17.07 13.25
C GLY A 10 3.03 18.43 12.59
N SER A 11 2.38 18.50 11.43
CA SER A 11 2.04 19.67 10.62
C SER A 11 3.20 20.51 10.07
N LEU A 12 4.18 20.89 10.90
CA LEU A 12 5.35 21.65 10.49
C LEU A 12 6.52 21.49 11.46
N ALA A 13 7.74 21.65 10.95
CA ALA A 13 8.94 21.61 11.77
C ALA A 13 8.98 22.80 12.75
N ARG A 14 9.28 22.52 14.01
CA ARG A 14 9.32 23.53 15.08
C ARG A 14 10.57 23.42 15.95
N PRO A 15 11.76 23.70 15.40
CA PRO A 15 12.96 23.83 16.24
C PRO A 15 12.84 25.07 17.13
N GLY A 16 13.17 24.94 18.41
CA GLY A 16 13.16 26.07 19.32
C GLY A 16 13.45 25.70 20.77
N ARG A 17 13.74 26.71 21.61
CA ARG A 17 14.07 26.52 23.04
C ARG A 17 13.00 25.79 23.85
N ARG A 18 11.76 25.73 23.34
CA ARG A 18 10.61 25.11 24.02
C ARG A 18 10.30 23.69 23.50
N THR A 19 11.10 23.19 22.55
CA THR A 19 10.91 21.91 21.84
C THR A 19 12.21 21.10 21.78
N LEU A 20 13.13 21.32 22.73
CA LEU A 20 14.45 20.68 22.73
C LEU A 20 14.40 19.23 23.22
N ARG A 21 13.49 18.89 24.13
CA ARG A 21 13.41 17.58 24.78
C ARG A 21 12.82 16.52 23.86
N TYR A 22 11.76 16.87 23.16
CA TYR A 22 11.08 15.97 22.22
C TYR A 22 11.47 16.21 20.77
N GLY A 23 12.10 17.34 20.49
CA GLY A 23 12.57 17.68 19.16
C GLY A 23 11.56 18.46 18.32
N GLY A 24 12.06 18.89 17.17
CA GLY A 24 11.41 19.85 16.28
C GLY A 24 11.21 19.32 14.87
N ASN A 25 11.75 18.15 14.55
CA ASN A 25 11.64 17.57 13.21
C ASN A 25 10.27 16.96 12.99
N THR A 26 9.75 17.05 11.77
CA THR A 26 8.50 16.38 11.39
C THR A 26 8.72 14.90 11.10
N SER A 27 7.62 14.13 11.11
CA SER A 27 7.62 12.67 11.17
C SER A 27 8.68 11.97 10.31
N CYS A 28 9.52 11.18 10.95
CA CYS A 28 10.47 10.30 10.30
C CYS A 28 10.88 9.21 11.31
N VAL A 29 10.60 7.96 11.00
CA VAL A 29 10.91 6.82 11.88
C VAL A 29 11.72 5.79 11.12
N GLN A 30 12.86 5.39 11.66
CA GLN A 30 13.67 4.30 11.13
C GLN A 30 13.33 3.01 11.86
N VAL A 31 13.19 1.92 11.12
CA VAL A 31 13.06 0.56 11.63
C VAL A 31 14.14 -0.31 10.98
N THR A 32 14.96 -0.99 11.79
CA THR A 32 16.00 -1.90 11.31
C THR A 32 15.82 -3.32 11.86
N SER A 33 16.17 -4.30 11.02
CA SER A 33 16.24 -5.70 11.43
C SER A 33 17.67 -6.11 11.78
N PRO A 34 17.86 -7.15 12.62
CA PRO A 34 19.19 -7.72 12.87
C PRO A 34 19.87 -8.29 11.60
N LYS A 35 19.11 -8.54 10.53
CA LYS A 35 19.65 -8.97 9.24
C LYS A 35 20.06 -7.80 8.33
N GLY A 36 19.87 -6.56 8.77
CA GLY A 36 20.27 -5.36 8.05
C GLY A 36 19.18 -4.75 7.16
N SER A 37 17.93 -5.23 7.24
CA SER A 37 16.80 -4.61 6.53
C SER A 37 16.56 -3.21 7.08
N LEU A 38 16.34 -2.24 6.20
CA LEU A 38 16.14 -0.83 6.52
C LEU A 38 14.80 -0.33 5.99
N VAL A 39 13.90 0.02 6.90
CA VAL A 39 12.60 0.63 6.57
C VAL A 39 12.53 2.00 7.22
N VAL A 40 12.20 3.03 6.45
CA VAL A 40 11.92 4.38 6.92
C VAL A 40 10.42 4.61 6.78
N ILE A 41 9.74 5.04 7.83
CA ILE A 41 8.31 5.40 7.81
C ILE A 41 8.20 6.91 7.88
N ASP A 42 7.58 7.49 6.86
CA ASP A 42 7.59 8.90 6.51
C ASP A 42 8.99 9.51 6.33
N CYS A 43 9.05 10.55 5.51
CA CYS A 43 10.28 11.25 5.14
C CYS A 43 10.10 12.75 5.37
N GLY A 44 9.62 13.12 6.56
CA GLY A 44 9.57 14.49 7.06
C GLY A 44 10.96 15.08 7.30
N THR A 45 11.06 16.25 7.92
CA THR A 45 12.35 16.96 8.05
C THR A 45 13.41 16.17 8.83
N GLY A 46 13.00 15.21 9.68
CA GLY A 46 13.92 14.30 10.37
C GLY A 46 14.74 13.42 9.42
N ALA A 47 14.28 13.21 8.18
CA ALA A 47 14.98 12.43 7.18
C ALA A 47 16.36 13.01 6.82
N HIS A 48 16.55 14.33 6.95
CA HIS A 48 17.84 14.94 6.69
C HIS A 48 18.94 14.37 7.62
N ASP A 49 18.67 14.32 8.92
CA ASP A 49 19.64 13.84 9.90
C ASP A 49 19.79 12.32 9.84
N LEU A 50 18.69 11.59 9.59
CA LEU A 50 18.73 10.15 9.29
C LEU A 50 19.66 9.86 8.11
N GLY A 51 19.48 10.57 6.99
CA GLY A 51 20.26 10.36 5.78
C GLY A 51 21.76 10.59 6.01
N ARG A 52 22.12 11.61 6.80
CA ARG A 52 23.51 11.87 7.19
C ARG A 52 24.07 10.75 8.07
N SER A 53 23.29 10.26 9.03
CA SER A 53 23.70 9.14 9.90
C SER A 53 23.96 7.87 9.10
N LEU A 54 23.03 7.51 8.20
CA LEU A 54 23.15 6.33 7.35
C LEU A 54 24.42 6.40 6.48
N LEU A 55 24.71 7.55 5.88
CA LEU A 55 25.91 7.72 5.06
C LEU A 55 27.21 7.70 5.86
N ALA A 56 27.20 8.19 7.10
CA ALA A 56 28.38 8.14 7.97
C ALA A 56 28.75 6.70 8.36
N GLU A 57 27.76 5.81 8.45
CA GLU A 57 27.94 4.39 8.78
C GLU A 57 28.11 3.49 7.54
N ALA A 58 27.71 3.98 6.37
CA ALA A 58 27.71 3.23 5.13
C ALA A 58 29.13 2.84 4.68
N ARG A 59 29.27 1.59 4.23
CA ARG A 59 30.51 1.07 3.59
C ARG A 59 30.39 0.99 2.06
N GLY A 60 29.31 1.50 1.50
CA GLY A 60 28.96 1.44 0.07
C GLY A 60 27.56 2.01 -0.17
N PRO A 61 27.04 1.90 -1.41
CA PRO A 61 25.69 2.34 -1.72
C PRO A 61 24.65 1.65 -0.84
N LEU A 62 23.68 2.41 -0.35
CA LEU A 62 22.65 1.93 0.56
C LEU A 62 21.48 1.30 -0.20
N ARG A 63 20.86 0.30 0.42
CA ARG A 63 19.57 -0.26 0.04
C ARG A 63 18.58 -0.10 1.19
N GLY A 64 17.35 0.29 0.89
CA GLY A 64 16.30 0.43 1.89
C GLY A 64 14.94 0.69 1.30
N SER A 65 13.94 0.81 2.18
CA SER A 65 12.57 1.12 1.80
C SER A 65 12.05 2.34 2.55
N ILE A 66 11.22 3.15 1.89
CA ILE A 66 10.50 4.29 2.50
C ILE A 66 9.01 4.01 2.41
N LEU A 67 8.29 4.09 3.53
CA LEU A 67 6.84 3.90 3.65
C LEU A 67 6.20 5.25 4.01
N PHE A 68 5.61 5.94 3.04
CA PHE A 68 4.84 7.16 3.27
C PHE A 68 3.41 6.83 3.71
N SER A 69 3.05 7.20 4.94
CA SER A 69 1.68 7.11 5.42
C SER A 69 0.73 7.89 4.51
N HIS A 70 1.10 9.11 4.14
CA HIS A 70 0.45 9.97 3.16
C HIS A 70 1.39 11.10 2.71
N THR A 71 0.90 11.98 1.84
CA THR A 71 1.73 12.96 1.12
C THR A 71 1.52 14.41 1.60
N HIS A 72 1.09 14.62 2.84
CA HIS A 72 1.19 15.97 3.43
C HIS A 72 2.65 16.35 3.66
N TRP A 73 2.90 17.67 3.67
CA TRP A 73 4.25 18.22 3.64
C TRP A 73 5.15 17.73 4.77
N ASP A 74 4.64 17.70 5.99
CA ASP A 74 5.33 17.20 7.18
C ASP A 74 5.78 15.74 7.09
N HIS A 75 5.23 14.95 6.16
CA HIS A 75 5.64 13.57 5.89
C HIS A 75 6.58 13.42 4.70
N ILE A 76 6.72 14.43 3.83
CA ILE A 76 7.50 14.33 2.58
C ILE A 76 8.57 15.41 2.42
N GLN A 77 8.60 16.43 3.28
CA GLN A 77 9.46 17.61 3.14
C GLN A 77 10.96 17.28 3.23
N GLY A 78 11.33 16.20 3.94
CA GLY A 78 12.71 15.75 4.02
C GLY A 78 13.14 14.90 2.84
N PHE A 79 12.21 14.40 2.02
CA PHE A 79 12.51 13.53 0.89
C PHE A 79 13.54 14.13 -0.10
N PRO A 80 13.41 15.40 -0.57
CA PRO A 80 14.42 16.02 -1.42
C PRO A 80 15.79 16.21 -0.75
N PHE A 81 15.85 16.11 0.58
CA PHE A 81 17.06 16.27 1.39
C PHE A 81 17.58 14.94 1.95
N PHE A 82 16.98 13.82 1.57
CA PHE A 82 17.40 12.49 2.00
C PHE A 82 18.65 12.07 1.22
N ALA A 83 19.82 12.42 1.76
CA ALA A 83 21.12 12.28 1.11
C ALA A 83 21.40 10.90 0.46
N PRO A 84 20.95 9.74 1.00
CA PRO A 84 21.14 8.45 0.36
C PRO A 84 20.57 8.33 -1.06
N LEU A 85 19.56 9.12 -1.46
CA LEU A 85 19.00 9.10 -2.81
C LEU A 85 19.93 9.69 -3.86
N PHE A 86 20.91 10.49 -3.44
CA PHE A 86 21.88 11.14 -4.32
C PHE A 86 23.12 10.29 -4.56
N VAL A 87 23.25 9.13 -3.90
CA VAL A 87 24.43 8.25 -4.01
C VAL A 87 24.24 7.24 -5.15
N PRO A 88 25.11 7.27 -6.18
CA PRO A 88 25.05 6.31 -7.29
C PRO A 88 25.13 4.85 -6.83
N GLY A 89 24.30 3.99 -7.42
CA GLY A 89 24.23 2.57 -7.10
C GLY A 89 23.41 2.23 -5.86
N GLY A 90 22.84 3.22 -5.17
CA GLY A 90 21.84 3.01 -4.12
C GLY A 90 20.54 2.47 -4.70
N HIS A 91 19.77 1.72 -3.91
CA HIS A 91 18.51 1.13 -4.35
C HIS A 91 17.41 1.37 -3.31
N TRP A 92 16.34 2.05 -3.70
CA TRP A 92 15.26 2.43 -2.79
C TRP A 92 13.89 2.02 -3.32
N ASP A 93 13.14 1.29 -2.50
CA ASP A 93 11.73 1.00 -2.74
C ASP A 93 10.89 2.00 -1.94
N ILE A 94 10.09 2.81 -2.63
CA ILE A 94 9.26 3.85 -2.03
C ILE A 94 7.80 3.44 -2.15
N TYR A 95 7.14 3.33 -1.01
CA TYR A 95 5.75 2.94 -0.91
C TYR A 95 4.92 4.09 -0.35
N GLY A 96 3.66 4.19 -0.75
CA GLY A 96 2.75 5.20 -0.23
C GLY A 96 1.32 4.94 -0.71
N PRO A 97 0.31 5.64 -0.17
CA PRO A 97 -1.08 5.42 -0.55
C PRO A 97 -1.27 5.67 -2.05
N ALA A 98 -2.02 4.78 -2.70
CA ALA A 98 -2.37 4.91 -4.10
C ALA A 98 -3.17 6.21 -4.33
N GLY A 99 -2.58 7.12 -5.11
CA GLY A 99 -3.24 8.34 -5.56
C GLY A 99 -4.21 8.08 -6.73
N LEU A 100 -5.00 9.09 -7.06
CA LEU A 100 -6.17 8.94 -7.93
C LEU A 100 -6.05 9.59 -9.28
N SER A 101 -5.39 10.73 -9.29
CA SER A 101 -5.07 11.50 -10.49
C SER A 101 -3.57 11.50 -10.76
N GLN A 102 -2.78 11.12 -9.75
CA GLN A 102 -1.34 11.13 -9.76
C GLN A 102 -0.84 9.94 -8.94
N SER A 103 0.17 9.26 -9.46
CA SER A 103 0.96 8.27 -8.75
C SER A 103 1.76 8.90 -7.60
N LEU A 104 2.22 8.07 -6.67
CA LEU A 104 3.18 8.51 -5.65
C LEU A 104 4.42 9.18 -6.26
N ARG A 105 4.93 8.64 -7.38
CA ARG A 105 6.06 9.22 -8.13
C ARG A 105 5.77 10.65 -8.57
N GLU A 106 4.63 10.89 -9.21
CA GLU A 106 4.26 12.22 -9.71
C GLU A 106 4.08 13.22 -8.57
N THR A 107 3.49 12.78 -7.45
CA THR A 107 3.33 13.61 -6.24
C THR A 107 4.68 14.05 -5.69
N LEU A 108 5.63 13.12 -5.54
CA LEU A 108 6.98 13.42 -5.05
C LEU A 108 7.80 14.23 -6.06
N ALA A 109 7.63 13.98 -7.36
CA ALA A 109 8.26 14.77 -8.41
C ALA A 109 7.78 16.23 -8.39
N GLY A 110 6.53 16.50 -7.99
CA GLY A 110 5.96 17.84 -7.90
C GLY A 110 6.75 18.80 -6.99
N GLN A 111 7.21 18.33 -5.83
CA GLN A 111 8.04 19.13 -4.92
C GLN A 111 9.50 19.28 -5.39
N MET A 112 9.92 18.48 -6.37
CA MET A 112 11.28 18.48 -6.93
C MET A 112 11.35 19.12 -8.33
N GLN A 113 10.33 19.88 -8.72
CA GLN A 113 10.41 20.69 -9.95
C GLN A 113 11.46 21.79 -9.80
N HIS A 114 12.20 22.11 -10.88
CA HIS A 114 13.29 23.11 -10.87
C HIS A 114 12.93 24.48 -10.27
N ILE A 115 11.64 24.85 -10.26
CA ILE A 115 11.15 26.09 -9.65
C ILE A 115 11.27 26.07 -8.12
N TYR A 116 11.10 24.90 -7.50
CA TYR A 116 11.10 24.72 -6.04
C TYR A 116 12.38 24.09 -5.52
N PHE A 117 13.04 23.26 -6.33
CA PHE A 117 14.21 22.50 -5.92
C PHE A 117 15.17 22.30 -7.09
N PRO A 118 16.51 22.38 -6.89
CA PRO A 118 17.47 22.41 -8.00
C PRO A 118 17.63 21.07 -8.75
N VAL A 119 17.23 19.95 -8.14
CA VAL A 119 17.42 18.59 -8.68
C VAL A 119 16.05 17.93 -8.86
N THR A 120 15.75 17.45 -10.06
CA THR A 120 14.53 16.70 -10.34
C THR A 120 14.64 15.25 -9.88
N LEU A 121 13.50 14.58 -9.75
CA LEU A 121 13.45 13.18 -9.33
C LEU A 121 14.26 12.25 -10.27
N ASP A 122 14.31 12.58 -11.57
CA ASP A 122 15.04 11.80 -12.59
C ASP A 122 16.56 12.05 -12.59
N GLU A 123 17.02 13.06 -11.85
CA GLU A 123 18.44 13.39 -11.68
C GLU A 123 19.05 12.77 -10.39
N LEU A 124 18.26 12.00 -9.63
CA LEU A 124 18.74 11.30 -8.44
C LEU A 124 19.73 10.18 -8.81
N GLY A 125 20.75 9.97 -7.97
CA GLY A 125 21.80 8.99 -8.21
C GLY A 125 21.40 7.55 -7.91
N ALA A 126 20.44 7.35 -6.99
CA ALA A 126 19.94 6.04 -6.64
C ALA A 126 18.87 5.54 -7.62
N SER A 127 18.78 4.23 -7.79
CA SER A 127 17.65 3.57 -8.44
C SER A 127 16.45 3.57 -7.50
N ILE A 128 15.32 4.14 -7.94
CA ILE A 128 14.13 4.29 -7.12
C ILE A 128 12.93 3.62 -7.79
N LEU A 129 12.24 2.79 -7.02
CA LEU A 129 11.02 2.11 -7.44
C LEU A 129 9.86 2.62 -6.59
N PHE A 130 8.75 2.95 -7.23
CA PHE A 130 7.56 3.49 -6.57
C PHE A 130 6.45 2.45 -6.54
N HIS A 131 5.82 2.32 -5.37
CA HIS A 131 4.79 1.34 -5.07
C HIS A 131 3.57 2.05 -4.48
N ASP A 132 2.50 2.13 -5.26
CA ASP A 132 1.22 2.58 -4.78
C ASP A 132 0.57 1.49 -3.90
N LEU A 133 0.03 1.87 -2.74
CA LEU A 133 -0.48 0.95 -1.72
C LEU A 133 -1.96 1.19 -1.42
N VAL A 134 -2.65 0.10 -1.10
CA VAL A 134 -3.97 0.08 -0.43
C VAL A 134 -3.86 -0.75 0.84
N GLU A 135 -4.99 -1.05 1.50
CA GLU A 135 -5.01 -2.01 2.61
C GLU A 135 -4.57 -3.40 2.14
N GLY A 136 -3.61 -3.99 2.86
CA GLY A 136 -3.07 -5.29 2.52
C GLY A 136 -1.84 -5.68 3.31
N SER A 137 -1.06 -6.60 2.75
CA SER A 137 0.18 -7.07 3.36
C SER A 137 1.22 -7.42 2.31
N PHE A 138 2.47 -7.17 2.62
CA PHE A 138 3.60 -7.53 1.76
C PHE A 138 4.83 -7.75 2.64
N GLU A 139 5.93 -8.17 2.05
CA GLU A 139 7.18 -8.39 2.76
C GLU A 139 8.24 -7.43 2.23
N ILE A 140 8.98 -6.82 3.15
CA ILE A 140 10.23 -6.12 2.88
C ILE A 140 11.32 -6.93 3.56
N ASP A 141 12.11 -7.64 2.76
CA ASP A 141 13.15 -8.56 3.22
C ASP A 141 12.63 -9.55 4.29
N ASP A 142 12.96 -9.36 5.57
CA ASP A 142 12.54 -10.21 6.70
C ASP A 142 11.38 -9.63 7.55
N ILE A 143 10.77 -8.53 7.11
CA ILE A 143 9.69 -7.84 7.82
C ILE A 143 8.39 -7.98 7.03
N ARG A 144 7.35 -8.52 7.67
CA ARG A 144 5.99 -8.51 7.12
C ARG A 144 5.34 -7.17 7.43
N ILE A 145 4.90 -6.47 6.40
CA ILE A 145 4.17 -5.21 6.50
C ILE A 145 2.69 -5.50 6.26
N THR A 146 1.81 -4.96 7.11
CA THR A 146 0.37 -4.93 6.89
C THR A 146 -0.09 -3.48 6.88
N THR A 147 -0.76 -3.05 5.82
CA THR A 147 -1.23 -1.70 5.59
C THR A 147 -2.72 -1.58 5.85
N ARG A 148 -3.14 -0.41 6.31
CA ARG A 148 -4.54 -0.14 6.56
C ARG A 148 -4.88 1.34 6.46
N TYR A 149 -6.05 1.69 5.92
CA TYR A 149 -6.48 3.09 5.89
C TYR A 149 -6.84 3.59 7.28
N LEU A 150 -6.30 4.77 7.61
CA LEU A 150 -6.61 5.55 8.79
C LEU A 150 -7.71 6.57 8.49
N ASN A 151 -8.26 7.17 9.55
CA ASN A 151 -9.30 8.18 9.44
C ASN A 151 -8.67 9.57 9.38
N HIS A 152 -8.47 10.08 8.17
CA HIS A 152 -7.76 11.32 7.93
C HIS A 152 -8.33 12.06 6.68
N PRO A 153 -8.18 13.39 6.55
CA PRO A 153 -8.64 14.16 5.40
C PRO A 153 -7.96 13.86 4.06
N ALA A 154 -6.81 13.19 4.10
CA ALA A 154 -6.14 12.62 2.94
C ALA A 154 -6.15 11.09 3.04
N LEU A 155 -5.92 10.39 1.92
CA LEU A 155 -5.70 8.95 1.94
C LEU A 155 -4.44 8.65 2.75
N THR A 156 -4.62 8.05 3.92
CA THR A 156 -3.54 7.79 4.88
C THR A 156 -3.50 6.33 5.27
N LEU A 157 -2.32 5.73 5.22
CA LEU A 157 -2.05 4.36 5.63
C LEU A 157 -1.33 4.30 6.98
N GLY A 158 -1.81 3.40 7.83
CA GLY A 158 -1.05 2.87 8.95
C GLY A 158 -0.31 1.61 8.53
N TYR A 159 0.81 1.34 9.20
CA TYR A 159 1.69 0.21 8.93
C TYR A 159 1.87 -0.64 10.17
N ARG A 160 1.60 -1.93 10.07
CA ARG A 160 1.93 -2.93 11.08
C ARG A 160 3.10 -3.77 10.57
N LEU A 161 4.22 -3.71 11.27
CA LEU A 161 5.48 -4.36 10.95
C LEU A 161 5.67 -5.54 11.92
N GLU A 162 5.80 -6.74 11.38
CA GLU A 162 5.93 -7.97 12.15
C GLU A 162 7.19 -8.73 11.73
N MET A 163 8.00 -9.11 12.73
CA MET A 163 9.22 -9.87 12.52
C MET A 163 9.51 -10.77 13.73
N GLY A 164 9.43 -12.09 13.53
CA GLY A 164 9.52 -13.04 14.63
C GLY A 164 8.40 -12.80 15.65
N SER A 165 8.78 -12.55 16.90
CA SER A 165 7.86 -12.17 17.98
C SER A 165 7.61 -10.67 18.11
N ALA A 166 8.39 -9.82 17.42
CA ALA A 166 8.26 -8.37 17.49
C ALA A 166 7.14 -7.85 16.59
N CYS A 167 6.33 -6.93 17.13
CA CYS A 167 5.32 -6.20 16.39
C CYS A 167 5.35 -4.70 16.69
N VAL A 168 5.50 -3.89 15.64
CA VAL A 168 5.42 -2.42 15.67
C VAL A 168 4.23 -1.97 14.83
N VAL A 169 3.45 -1.00 15.30
CA VAL A 169 2.41 -0.36 14.49
C VAL A 169 2.66 1.13 14.43
N TYR A 170 2.68 1.70 13.22
CA TYR A 170 2.67 3.13 12.95
C TYR A 170 1.28 3.54 12.49
N ALA A 171 0.63 4.44 13.23
CA ALA A 171 -0.72 4.92 12.99
C ALA A 171 -0.86 6.42 13.36
N CYS A 172 0.10 7.23 12.91
CA CYS A 172 -0.04 8.69 12.99
C CYS A 172 -1.08 9.19 11.99
N ASP A 173 -1.62 10.38 12.21
CA ASP A 173 -2.65 11.01 11.36
C ASP A 173 -3.90 10.14 11.28
N HIS A 174 -4.44 9.85 12.46
CA HIS A 174 -5.70 9.13 12.65
C HIS A 174 -6.59 9.91 13.60
N GLU A 175 -7.87 9.98 13.29
CA GLU A 175 -8.92 10.57 14.13
C GLU A 175 -9.93 9.51 14.61
N PRO A 176 -10.47 9.59 15.84
CA PRO A 176 -11.56 8.73 16.28
C PRO A 176 -12.74 8.74 15.30
N HIS A 177 -13.29 7.57 14.97
CA HIS A 177 -14.54 7.49 14.21
C HIS A 177 -15.74 7.82 15.10
N SER A 178 -15.75 7.37 16.35
CA SER A 178 -16.73 7.75 17.35
C SER A 178 -16.50 9.19 17.81
N ARG A 179 -17.57 10.00 17.82
CA ARG A 179 -17.54 11.37 18.37
C ARG A 179 -17.78 11.44 19.89
N LEU A 180 -17.89 10.30 20.57
CA LEU A 180 -18.10 10.19 22.01
C LEU A 180 -16.88 9.55 22.70
N PRO A 181 -15.92 10.35 23.21
CA PRO A 181 -14.82 9.81 24.01
C PRO A 181 -15.35 9.20 25.33
N GLY A 182 -14.81 8.04 25.73
CA GLY A 182 -15.01 7.45 27.06
C GLY A 182 -16.17 6.46 27.27
N GLN A 183 -17.02 6.14 26.28
CA GLN A 183 -18.07 5.13 26.45
C GLN A 183 -17.66 3.74 25.92
N LYS A 184 -17.00 2.96 26.79
CA LYS A 184 -16.48 1.59 26.52
C LYS A 184 -17.50 0.59 25.93
N ALA A 185 -18.80 0.79 26.16
CA ALA A 185 -19.84 -0.16 25.77
C ALA A 185 -20.37 0.02 24.33
N GLN A 186 -20.05 1.12 23.65
CA GLN A 186 -20.58 1.45 22.32
C GLN A 186 -19.48 1.97 21.38
N MET A 187 -18.32 1.31 21.39
CA MET A 187 -17.24 1.65 20.47
C MET A 187 -17.69 1.44 19.02
N HIS A 188 -17.53 2.47 18.19
CA HIS A 188 -17.87 2.44 16.77
C HIS A 188 -17.12 1.28 16.08
N GLU A 189 -17.75 0.64 15.09
CA GLU A 189 -17.17 -0.53 14.40
C GLU A 189 -15.76 -0.24 13.86
N LEU A 190 -15.57 0.94 13.27
CA LEU A 190 -14.29 1.33 12.70
C LEU A 190 -13.21 1.60 13.76
N ASP A 191 -13.59 2.07 14.95
CA ASP A 191 -12.66 2.20 16.09
C ASP A 191 -12.30 0.82 16.63
N ARG A 192 -13.25 -0.12 16.69
CA ARG A 192 -12.95 -1.53 17.02
C ARG A 192 -12.00 -2.13 16.01
N ARG A 193 -12.29 -1.91 14.74
CA ARG A 193 -11.42 -2.32 13.66
C ARG A 193 -10.03 -1.69 13.90
N HIS A 194 -9.92 -0.40 14.21
CA HIS A 194 -8.62 0.24 14.50
C HIS A 194 -7.90 -0.43 15.67
N SER A 195 -8.60 -0.69 16.77
CA SER A 195 -8.10 -1.47 17.91
C SER A 195 -7.57 -2.85 17.50
N GLU A 196 -8.25 -3.56 16.59
CA GLU A 196 -7.78 -4.84 16.05
C GLU A 196 -6.47 -4.72 15.26
N PHE A 197 -6.26 -3.60 14.56
CA PHE A 197 -5.00 -3.34 13.85
C PHE A 197 -3.83 -3.12 14.81
N LEU A 198 -4.11 -2.47 15.95
CA LEU A 198 -3.15 -2.23 17.03
C LEU A 198 -2.90 -3.46 17.91
N ALA A 199 -3.71 -4.51 17.77
CA ALA A 199 -3.82 -5.58 18.75
C ALA A 199 -2.48 -6.26 19.05
N GLY A 200 -2.16 -6.34 20.35
CA GLY A 200 -1.01 -7.06 20.90
C GLY A 200 0.36 -6.52 20.50
N ALA A 201 0.45 -5.33 19.89
CA ALA A 201 1.72 -4.78 19.44
C ALA A 201 2.67 -4.47 20.61
N ASP A 202 3.96 -4.72 20.39
CA ASP A 202 5.01 -4.38 21.36
C ASP A 202 5.21 -2.87 21.47
N LEU A 203 5.04 -2.18 20.34
CA LEU A 203 5.11 -0.74 20.22
C LEU A 203 4.04 -0.25 19.23
N VAL A 204 3.21 0.70 19.66
CA VAL A 204 2.37 1.49 18.76
C VAL A 204 2.89 2.93 18.76
N ILE A 205 3.16 3.47 17.58
CA ILE A 205 3.46 4.88 17.34
C ILE A 205 2.18 5.49 16.80
N HIS A 206 1.57 6.38 17.56
CA HIS A 206 0.27 6.95 17.23
C HIS A 206 0.30 8.47 17.34
N ASP A 207 -0.53 9.11 16.53
CA ASP A 207 -0.85 10.53 16.64
C ASP A 207 -1.23 10.90 18.08
N ALA A 208 -0.72 12.04 18.53
CA ALA A 208 -0.99 12.61 19.84
C ALA A 208 -1.10 14.14 19.78
N GLN A 209 -1.73 14.67 18.73
CA GLN A 209 -1.71 16.12 18.50
C GLN A 209 -2.56 16.88 19.50
N TYR A 210 -3.69 16.33 19.96
CA TYR A 210 -4.65 17.05 20.79
C TYR A 210 -4.89 16.39 22.16
N THR A 211 -5.48 17.16 23.07
CA THR A 211 -6.23 16.66 24.23
C THR A 211 -7.72 16.57 23.89
N ASP A 212 -8.51 15.87 24.70
CA ASP A 212 -9.97 15.79 24.50
C ASP A 212 -10.65 17.18 24.45
N LYS A 213 -10.15 18.14 25.25
CA LYS A 213 -10.64 19.51 25.27
C LYS A 213 -10.35 20.25 23.97
N GLU A 214 -9.16 20.09 23.44
CA GLU A 214 -8.74 20.74 22.19
C GLU A 214 -9.47 20.12 21.00
N TYR A 215 -9.60 18.79 20.98
CA TYR A 215 -10.17 18.03 19.88
C TYR A 215 -11.59 18.45 19.50
N ALA A 216 -12.40 18.95 20.44
CA ALA A 216 -13.74 19.46 20.14
C ALA A 216 -13.77 20.49 18.99
N ASN A 217 -12.71 21.29 18.84
CA ASN A 217 -12.56 22.31 17.80
C ASN A 217 -11.71 21.85 16.60
N HIS A 218 -11.17 20.63 16.61
CA HIS A 218 -10.26 20.09 15.60
C HIS A 218 -10.81 18.81 14.95
N ARG A 219 -12.11 18.57 15.06
CA ARG A 219 -12.78 17.43 14.42
C ARG A 219 -12.71 17.53 12.90
N GLY A 220 -12.45 16.41 12.25
CA GLY A 220 -12.24 16.31 10.81
C GLY A 220 -10.87 16.78 10.36
N TRP A 221 -9.93 17.05 11.27
CA TRP A 221 -8.56 17.43 10.92
C TRP A 221 -7.65 16.20 10.80
N GLY A 222 -8.13 15.01 11.22
CA GLY A 222 -7.37 13.76 11.05
C GLY A 222 -6.41 13.44 12.19
N HIS A 223 -6.59 14.03 13.37
CA HIS A 223 -5.71 13.82 14.52
C HIS A 223 -6.48 13.38 15.76
N SER A 224 -5.76 12.77 16.70
CA SER A 224 -6.36 12.12 17.87
C SER A 224 -6.11 12.88 19.17
N PRO A 225 -7.08 12.85 20.11
CA PRO A 225 -6.80 13.06 21.53
C PRO A 225 -5.86 11.98 22.07
N MET A 226 -4.87 12.35 22.87
CA MET A 226 -4.02 11.37 23.57
C MET A 226 -4.82 10.44 24.49
N GLU A 227 -5.92 10.94 25.07
CA GLU A 227 -6.82 10.17 25.92
C GLU A 227 -7.48 9.03 25.13
N TYR A 228 -8.03 9.32 23.95
CA TYR A 228 -8.56 8.30 23.03
C TYR A 228 -7.50 7.25 22.68
N VAL A 229 -6.28 7.68 22.36
CA VAL A 229 -5.19 6.77 21.99
C VAL A 229 -4.80 5.86 23.15
N SER A 230 -4.77 6.40 24.37
CA SER A 230 -4.54 5.60 25.57
C SER A 230 -5.66 4.59 25.81
N GLU A 231 -6.92 4.96 25.54
CA GLU A 231 -8.05 4.05 25.68
C GLU A 231 -8.03 2.92 24.63
N ILE A 232 -7.81 3.26 23.36
CA ILE A 232 -7.78 2.27 22.27
C ILE A 232 -6.59 1.32 22.40
N GLY A 233 -5.45 1.82 22.87
CA GLY A 233 -4.25 1.03 23.16
C GLY A 233 -4.47 0.01 24.28
N GLN A 234 -5.18 0.40 25.35
CA GLN A 234 -5.56 -0.53 26.41
C GLN A 234 -6.49 -1.64 25.90
N LEU A 235 -7.50 -1.28 25.10
CA LEU A 235 -8.43 -2.25 24.51
C LEU A 235 -7.72 -3.23 23.57
N ALA A 236 -6.74 -2.74 22.82
CA ALA A 236 -5.92 -3.52 21.91
C ALA A 236 -4.86 -4.39 22.63
N GLY A 237 -4.64 -4.21 23.93
CA GLY A 237 -3.59 -4.91 24.67
C GLY A 237 -2.17 -4.52 24.21
N VAL A 238 -1.98 -3.26 23.84
CA VAL A 238 -0.67 -2.70 23.45
C VAL A 238 0.28 -2.71 24.64
N LYS A 239 1.54 -3.09 24.42
CA LYS A 239 2.56 -3.08 25.49
C LYS A 239 3.14 -1.69 25.72
N ARG A 240 3.52 -0.99 24.65
CA ARG A 240 4.10 0.37 24.69
C ARG A 240 3.40 1.28 23.69
N MET A 241 2.92 2.44 24.12
CA MET A 241 2.36 3.49 23.28
C MET A 241 3.32 4.68 23.23
N ALA A 242 3.83 4.97 22.04
CA ALA A 242 4.59 6.16 21.72
C ALA A 242 3.66 7.21 21.13
N PHE A 243 3.40 8.27 21.88
CA PHE A 243 2.72 9.46 21.40
C PHE A 243 3.68 10.25 20.50
N SER A 244 3.31 10.43 19.23
CA SER A 244 4.08 11.18 18.24
C SER A 244 3.17 12.23 17.57
N HIS A 245 3.63 12.89 16.52
CA HIS A 245 2.89 13.93 15.83
C HIS A 245 2.50 15.10 16.76
N HIS A 246 3.44 15.50 17.62
CA HIS A 246 3.16 16.51 18.65
C HIS A 246 2.76 17.83 18.00
N ASP A 247 1.74 18.49 18.55
CA ASP A 247 1.28 19.81 18.08
C ASP A 247 2.44 20.83 18.01
N PRO A 248 2.63 21.57 16.89
CA PRO A 248 3.71 22.54 16.74
C PRO A 248 3.77 23.64 17.81
N GLY A 249 2.63 23.98 18.42
CA GLY A 249 2.53 24.96 19.49
C GLY A 249 2.87 24.41 20.87
N ARG A 250 2.86 23.07 21.04
CA ARG A 250 3.01 22.42 22.35
C ARG A 250 4.47 22.38 22.81
N THR A 251 4.72 23.03 23.95
CA THR A 251 6.02 23.03 24.62
C THR A 251 6.32 21.68 25.26
N ASP A 252 7.60 21.39 25.50
CA ASP A 252 8.03 20.15 26.16
C ASP A 252 7.38 19.99 27.55
N ASP A 253 7.30 21.07 28.35
CA ASP A 253 6.70 21.01 29.69
C ASP A 253 5.18 20.77 29.64
N ALA A 254 4.48 21.30 28.63
CA ALA A 254 3.05 21.04 28.45
C ALA A 254 2.83 19.57 28.03
N LEU A 255 3.72 19.04 27.19
CA LEU A 255 3.67 17.65 26.76
C LEU A 255 3.93 16.69 27.93
N ASP A 256 4.92 16.98 28.79
CA ASP A 256 5.15 16.22 30.04
C ASP A 256 3.88 16.16 30.90
N GLN A 257 3.24 17.31 31.13
CA GLN A 257 2.03 17.39 31.96
C GLN A 257 0.90 16.51 31.43
N ILE A 258 0.69 16.49 30.10
CA ILE A 258 -0.34 15.65 29.48
C ILE A 258 0.04 14.17 29.61
N VAL A 259 1.28 13.79 29.29
CA VAL A 259 1.74 12.40 29.36
C VAL A 259 1.70 11.87 30.79
N ASP A 260 2.09 12.68 31.78
CA ASP A 260 2.05 12.30 33.20
C ASP A 260 0.62 12.17 33.73
N SER A 261 -0.31 12.99 33.23
CA SER A 261 -1.75 12.80 33.50
C SER A 261 -2.23 11.44 32.99
N ILE A 262 -1.86 11.05 31.77
CA ILE A 262 -2.24 9.76 31.19
C ILE A 262 -1.59 8.59 31.95
N ARG A 263 -0.30 8.69 32.30
CA ARG A 263 0.38 7.68 33.13
C ARG A 263 -0.30 7.51 34.48
N SER A 264 -0.72 8.61 35.10
CA SER A 264 -1.44 8.58 36.36
C SER A 264 -2.79 7.89 36.22
N ASP A 265 -3.52 8.14 35.13
CA ASP A 265 -4.77 7.47 34.82
C ASP A 265 -4.59 5.96 34.60
N LEU A 266 -3.59 5.56 33.82
CA LEU A 266 -3.25 4.14 33.57
C LEU A 266 -2.89 3.41 34.87
N LYS A 267 -2.14 4.07 35.75
CA LYS A 267 -1.80 3.52 37.07
C LYS A 267 -3.04 3.31 37.94
N ARG A 268 -4.00 4.24 37.93
CA ARG A 268 -5.28 4.07 38.64
C ARG A 268 -6.14 2.93 38.06
N LYS A 269 -6.04 2.70 36.76
CA LYS A 269 -6.72 1.61 36.04
C LYS A 269 -5.99 0.27 36.12
N GLU A 270 -4.85 0.20 36.83
CA GLU A 270 -3.97 -0.98 36.91
C GLU A 270 -3.56 -1.52 35.54
N SER A 271 -3.44 -0.63 34.55
CA SER A 271 -3.07 -1.02 33.19
C SER A 271 -1.58 -1.35 33.11
N PRO A 272 -1.19 -2.47 32.45
CA PRO A 272 0.22 -2.80 32.23
C PRO A 272 0.84 -2.04 31.06
N MET A 273 0.05 -1.28 30.28
CA MET A 273 0.53 -0.54 29.12
C MET A 273 1.43 0.62 29.54
N HIS A 274 2.62 0.71 28.95
CA HIS A 274 3.55 1.82 29.16
C HIS A 274 3.34 2.91 28.10
N VAL A 275 3.34 4.18 28.50
CA VAL A 275 3.16 5.31 27.57
C VAL A 275 4.26 6.36 27.71
N PHE A 276 4.63 6.97 26.59
CA PHE A 276 5.62 8.04 26.53
C PHE A 276 5.41 8.93 25.31
N ALA A 277 5.85 10.19 25.39
CA ALA A 277 6.03 11.03 24.22
C ALA A 277 7.33 10.65 23.50
N ALA A 278 7.23 10.36 22.20
CA ALA A 278 8.36 10.10 21.34
C ALA A 278 9.24 11.34 21.23
N ALA A 279 10.56 11.16 21.15
CA ALA A 279 11.52 12.24 20.99
C ALA A 279 12.49 11.99 19.84
N ASP A 280 12.91 13.04 19.15
CA ASP A 280 13.98 12.98 18.14
C ASP A 280 15.24 12.34 18.77
N GLY A 281 15.84 11.36 18.07
CA GLY A 281 16.98 10.56 18.52
C GLY A 281 16.65 9.40 19.46
N GLN A 282 15.40 9.23 19.90
CA GLN A 282 15.02 8.13 20.78
C GLN A 282 15.09 6.78 20.05
N VAL A 283 15.68 5.77 20.71
CA VAL A 283 15.81 4.40 20.20
C VAL A 283 15.04 3.43 21.09
N ILE A 284 14.28 2.51 20.48
CA ILE A 284 13.53 1.44 21.13
C ILE A 284 13.97 0.10 20.56
N GLU A 285 14.45 -0.78 21.44
CA GLU A 285 14.78 -2.16 21.11
C GLU A 285 13.64 -3.11 21.45
N LEU A 286 13.34 -4.01 20.51
CA LEU A 286 12.33 -5.06 20.63
C LEU A 286 12.97 -6.44 20.42
N ASP A 287 12.63 -7.39 21.30
CA ASP A 287 13.06 -8.78 21.18
C ASP A 287 12.37 -9.45 19.98
N VAL A 288 13.16 -10.21 19.23
CA VAL A 288 12.76 -10.91 18.00
C VAL A 288 12.94 -12.42 18.11
N SER A 289 13.13 -12.93 19.34
CA SER A 289 13.39 -14.33 19.62
C SER A 289 12.45 -15.28 18.87
N SER A 290 13.00 -16.37 18.34
CA SER A 290 12.35 -17.31 17.43
C SER A 290 11.30 -18.22 18.07
N THR A 291 10.71 -17.84 19.21
CA THR A 291 9.66 -18.64 19.82
C THR A 291 8.36 -18.43 19.07
N SER A 292 7.70 -19.55 18.74
CA SER A 292 6.46 -19.59 17.98
C SER A 292 5.49 -18.52 18.46
N THR A 293 5.12 -17.59 17.57
CA THR A 293 4.03 -16.63 17.77
C THR A 293 2.88 -17.32 18.50
N PRO A 294 2.36 -16.78 19.62
CA PRO A 294 1.05 -17.21 20.09
C PRO A 294 0.10 -17.06 18.90
N LYS A 295 -0.61 -18.14 18.55
CA LYS A 295 -1.61 -18.15 17.49
C LYS A 295 -2.74 -17.21 17.89
N ILE A 296 -2.57 -15.91 17.70
CA ILE A 296 -3.67 -14.97 17.62
C ILE A 296 -4.55 -15.50 16.49
N ARG A 297 -5.86 -15.61 16.74
CA ARG A 297 -6.83 -16.00 15.71
C ARG A 297 -6.65 -15.06 14.53
N ARG A 298 -5.95 -15.55 13.50
CA ARG A 298 -5.73 -14.87 12.22
C ARG A 298 -7.09 -14.49 11.69
N GLY A 299 -7.41 -13.20 11.68
CA GLY A 299 -8.46 -12.68 10.81
C GLY A 299 -8.14 -13.12 9.38
N LYS A 300 -9.16 -13.42 8.58
CA LYS A 300 -9.04 -13.86 7.17
C LYS A 300 -8.55 -12.70 6.28
N PHE A 301 -7.37 -12.17 6.54
CA PHE A 301 -6.82 -11.07 5.78
C PHE A 301 -5.41 -11.43 5.31
N SER A 302 -5.36 -11.76 4.03
CA SER A 302 -4.17 -11.68 3.19
C SER A 302 -4.54 -10.64 2.15
N ALA A 303 -3.77 -9.58 2.03
CA ALA A 303 -3.96 -8.65 0.92
C ALA A 303 -2.61 -8.17 0.44
N THR A 304 -2.60 -7.43 -0.65
CA THR A 304 -1.60 -7.43 -1.71
C THR A 304 -1.55 -6.01 -2.32
N PRO A 305 -0.41 -5.51 -2.85
CA PRO A 305 -0.23 -4.10 -3.25
C PRO A 305 -1.22 -3.63 -4.31
N ALA A 306 -1.61 -2.34 -4.31
CA ALA A 306 -2.56 -1.76 -5.26
C ALA A 306 -1.97 -1.03 -6.45
N THR A 307 -2.44 -1.35 -7.64
CA THR A 307 -2.44 -0.41 -8.77
C THR A 307 -3.80 -0.41 -9.48
N ALA A 308 -3.95 0.44 -10.48
CA ALA A 308 -5.11 1.31 -10.74
C ALA A 308 -6.40 0.79 -11.44
N PRO A 309 -6.59 -0.45 -11.95
CA PRO A 309 -7.77 -0.70 -12.78
C PRO A 309 -9.05 -0.94 -11.97
N ALA A 310 -8.97 -1.20 -10.65
CA ALA A 310 -10.13 -1.52 -9.82
C ALA A 310 -11.23 -0.43 -9.86
N VAL A 311 -10.84 0.77 -10.28
CA VAL A 311 -11.72 1.95 -10.29
C VAL A 311 -12.30 2.24 -11.66
N LYS A 312 -11.74 1.71 -12.76
CA LYS A 312 -12.19 2.03 -14.11
C LYS A 312 -13.63 1.61 -14.43
N ASP A 313 -14.27 0.84 -13.55
CA ASP A 313 -15.69 0.50 -13.57
C ASP A 313 -16.43 0.73 -12.23
N SER A 314 -15.76 1.32 -11.24
CA SER A 314 -16.36 1.59 -9.93
C SER A 314 -17.49 2.61 -10.03
N SER A 315 -18.54 2.43 -9.24
CA SER A 315 -19.67 3.36 -9.23
C SER A 315 -20.13 3.71 -7.82
N VAL A 316 -20.55 4.96 -7.66
CA VAL A 316 -21.10 5.53 -6.43
C VAL A 316 -22.58 5.83 -6.66
N LEU A 317 -23.44 5.25 -5.82
CA LEU A 317 -24.86 5.59 -5.79
C LEU A 317 -25.13 6.57 -4.64
N MET A 318 -25.81 7.68 -4.93
CA MET A 318 -26.12 8.72 -3.97
C MET A 318 -27.63 8.84 -3.80
N GLY A 319 -28.16 8.43 -2.65
CA GLY A 319 -29.52 8.73 -2.19
C GLY A 319 -29.51 9.98 -1.33
N VAL A 320 -29.55 11.16 -1.95
CA VAL A 320 -29.46 12.45 -1.27
C VAL A 320 -30.55 13.37 -1.80
N SER A 321 -31.41 13.86 -0.92
CA SER A 321 -32.53 14.75 -1.24
C SER A 321 -32.15 16.25 -1.21
N ASP A 322 -31.20 16.67 -0.36
CA ASP A 322 -30.70 18.04 -0.37
C ASP A 322 -29.82 18.32 -1.60
N ALA A 323 -30.27 19.23 -2.46
CA ALA A 323 -29.60 19.55 -3.72
C ALA A 323 -28.20 20.18 -3.54
N ARG A 324 -27.97 20.95 -2.47
CA ARG A 324 -26.64 21.55 -2.20
C ARG A 324 -25.67 20.49 -1.70
N LEU A 325 -26.13 19.61 -0.81
CA LEU A 325 -25.35 18.49 -0.33
C LEU A 325 -25.00 17.52 -1.48
N ALA A 326 -25.97 17.23 -2.35
CA ALA A 326 -25.77 16.40 -3.53
C ALA A 326 -24.66 16.97 -4.44
N LEU A 327 -24.66 18.29 -4.71
CA LEU A 327 -23.61 18.93 -5.50
C LEU A 327 -22.21 18.79 -4.87
N VAL A 328 -22.11 18.98 -3.55
CA VAL A 328 -20.85 18.81 -2.81
C VAL A 328 -20.35 17.37 -2.90
N LEU A 329 -21.24 16.39 -2.73
CA LEU A 329 -20.89 14.96 -2.78
C LEU A 329 -20.58 14.49 -4.20
N MET A 330 -21.28 15.02 -5.21
CA MET A 330 -20.96 14.76 -6.62
C MET A 330 -19.58 15.29 -6.96
N GLU A 331 -19.25 16.52 -6.53
CA GLU A 331 -17.90 17.07 -6.73
C GLU A 331 -16.84 16.30 -5.93
N ALA A 332 -17.16 15.84 -4.72
CA ALA A 332 -16.26 15.00 -3.93
C ALA A 332 -16.00 13.63 -4.59
N ALA A 333 -17.04 13.02 -5.17
CA ALA A 333 -16.97 11.72 -5.85
C ALA A 333 -16.46 11.82 -7.30
N ARG A 334 -16.28 13.03 -7.83
CA ARG A 334 -15.76 13.27 -9.18
C ARG A 334 -14.30 12.87 -9.26
N VAL A 335 -14.08 11.62 -9.63
CA VAL A 335 -12.77 11.00 -9.84
C VAL A 335 -12.78 10.35 -11.22
N GLU A 336 -11.68 10.46 -11.96
CA GLU A 336 -11.54 9.82 -13.27
C GLU A 336 -11.78 8.30 -13.14
N GLY A 337 -12.67 7.75 -13.97
CA GLY A 337 -13.06 6.34 -13.93
C GLY A 337 -14.24 5.98 -13.01
N VAL A 338 -14.68 6.86 -12.09
CA VAL A 338 -15.82 6.59 -11.19
C VAL A 338 -17.13 7.09 -11.79
N ARG A 339 -18.13 6.21 -11.93
CA ARG A 339 -19.49 6.60 -12.34
C ARG A 339 -20.34 6.99 -11.12
N THR A 340 -20.89 8.20 -11.11
CA THR A 340 -21.80 8.65 -10.05
C THR A 340 -23.25 8.60 -10.52
N THR A 341 -24.12 7.97 -9.74
CA THR A 341 -25.58 7.98 -9.96
C THR A 341 -26.25 8.65 -8.78
N HIS A 342 -27.09 9.65 -9.04
CA HIS A 342 -27.83 10.38 -8.01
C HIS A 342 -29.33 10.06 -8.12
N VAL A 343 -29.96 9.78 -6.99
CA VAL A 343 -31.37 9.45 -6.85
C VAL A 343 -31.98 10.24 -5.69
N LEU A 344 -33.24 10.61 -5.84
CA LEU A 344 -33.91 11.58 -4.95
C LEU A 344 -34.89 10.93 -3.96
N ASP A 345 -35.14 9.62 -4.08
CA ASP A 345 -36.10 8.90 -3.25
C ASP A 345 -35.62 7.49 -2.85
N GLU A 346 -36.16 6.97 -1.75
CA GLU A 346 -35.79 5.69 -1.15
C GLU A 346 -36.01 4.50 -2.10
N ALA A 347 -37.16 4.46 -2.77
CA ALA A 347 -37.54 3.34 -3.64
C ALA A 347 -36.63 3.26 -4.87
N SER A 348 -36.33 4.40 -5.49
CA SER A 348 -35.37 4.52 -6.59
C SER A 348 -33.96 4.16 -6.13
N THR A 349 -33.57 4.50 -4.91
CA THR A 349 -32.27 4.13 -4.34
C THR A 349 -32.10 2.63 -4.24
N VAL A 350 -33.07 1.92 -3.65
CA VAL A 350 -33.02 0.46 -3.53
C VAL A 350 -33.04 -0.22 -4.90
N ARG A 351 -33.89 0.24 -5.83
CA ARG A 351 -33.93 -0.30 -7.21
C ARG A 351 -32.60 -0.12 -7.93
N MET A 352 -32.02 1.08 -7.86
CA MET A 352 -30.76 1.39 -8.54
C MET A 352 -29.60 0.60 -7.94
N ALA A 353 -29.55 0.43 -6.62
CA ALA A 353 -28.53 -0.39 -5.97
C ALA A 353 -28.55 -1.84 -6.50
N LYS A 354 -29.75 -2.42 -6.69
CA LYS A 354 -29.92 -3.77 -7.24
C LYS A 354 -29.44 -3.89 -8.69
N SER A 355 -29.76 -2.91 -9.54
CA SER A 355 -29.42 -2.97 -10.97
C SER A 355 -27.99 -2.58 -11.27
N ALA A 356 -27.47 -1.54 -10.62
CA ALA A 356 -26.17 -0.95 -10.93
C ALA A 356 -25.00 -1.59 -10.17
N ARG A 357 -25.30 -2.33 -9.08
CA ARG A 357 -24.32 -2.95 -8.16
C ARG A 357 -23.14 -2.03 -7.84
N PRO A 358 -23.42 -0.88 -7.19
CA PRO A 358 -22.39 0.11 -6.92
C PRO A 358 -21.30 -0.42 -5.98
N GLY A 359 -20.10 0.14 -6.10
CA GLY A 359 -18.98 -0.14 -5.19
C GLY A 359 -19.09 0.62 -3.86
N LEU A 360 -19.90 1.69 -3.82
CA LEU A 360 -20.16 2.50 -2.64
C LEU A 360 -21.55 3.14 -2.73
N ILE A 361 -22.25 3.25 -1.60
CA ILE A 361 -23.54 3.94 -1.50
C ILE A 361 -23.42 5.08 -0.48
N LEU A 362 -23.80 6.29 -0.88
CA LEU A 362 -23.94 7.46 -0.01
C LEU A 362 -25.42 7.71 0.24
N LEU A 363 -25.84 7.76 1.50
CA LEU A 363 -27.24 8.00 1.87
C LEU A 363 -27.34 9.21 2.78
N GLU A 364 -28.26 10.11 2.50
CA GLU A 364 -28.63 11.17 3.44
C GLU A 364 -29.52 10.60 4.56
N ASP A 365 -29.26 10.95 5.83
CA ASP A 365 -30.15 10.65 6.96
C ASP A 365 -30.90 11.94 7.38
N GLN A 366 -31.99 12.23 6.67
CA GLN A 366 -32.88 13.35 6.95
C GLN A 366 -34.32 12.83 7.05
N PRO A 367 -34.93 12.78 8.25
CA PRO A 367 -36.31 12.29 8.40
C PRO A 367 -37.37 13.04 7.59
N ALA A 368 -37.07 14.26 7.11
CA ALA A 368 -37.94 15.05 6.23
C ALA A 368 -37.65 14.84 4.72
N GLY A 369 -36.62 14.07 4.39
CA GLY A 369 -36.19 13.72 3.03
C GLY A 369 -36.04 12.21 2.89
N ILE A 370 -34.83 11.75 2.55
CA ILE A 370 -34.51 10.32 2.55
C ILE A 370 -34.21 9.85 3.99
N ASP A 371 -34.92 8.84 4.48
CA ASP A 371 -34.51 8.08 5.67
C ASP A 371 -33.44 7.08 5.26
N GLY A 372 -32.18 7.53 5.26
CA GLY A 372 -31.04 6.71 4.90
C GLY A 372 -30.93 5.43 5.75
N LEU A 373 -31.34 5.47 7.03
CA LEU A 373 -31.34 4.27 7.89
C LEU A 373 -32.39 3.25 7.44
N SER A 374 -33.57 3.70 7.00
CA SER A 374 -34.59 2.84 6.37
C SER A 374 -34.03 2.16 5.14
N VAL A 375 -33.45 2.93 4.21
CA VAL A 375 -32.83 2.41 2.98
C VAL A 375 -31.71 1.42 3.29
N CYS A 376 -30.85 1.73 4.26
CA CYS A 376 -29.77 0.84 4.69
C CYS A 376 -30.31 -0.51 5.17
N ARG A 377 -31.33 -0.52 6.05
CA ARG A 377 -31.97 -1.76 6.52
C ARG A 377 -32.57 -2.56 5.37
N SER A 378 -33.22 -1.90 4.41
CA SER A 378 -33.76 -2.56 3.22
C SER A 378 -32.66 -3.22 2.38
N LEU A 379 -31.53 -2.54 2.15
CA LEU A 379 -30.42 -3.11 1.39
C LEU A 379 -29.77 -4.30 2.11
N ARG A 380 -29.63 -4.23 3.44
CA ARG A 380 -29.04 -5.31 4.24
C ARG A 380 -29.94 -6.54 4.40
N SER A 381 -31.26 -6.40 4.19
CA SER A 381 -32.20 -7.53 4.24
C SER A 381 -32.32 -8.31 2.92
N GLU A 382 -31.76 -7.78 1.82
CA GLU A 382 -31.72 -8.46 0.52
C GLU A 382 -30.93 -9.77 0.56
N GLN A 383 -31.24 -10.74 -0.31
CA GLN A 383 -30.48 -11.99 -0.40
C GLN A 383 -29.12 -11.84 -1.11
N ASP A 384 -28.95 -10.79 -1.93
CA ASP A 384 -27.71 -10.51 -2.65
C ASP A 384 -26.56 -10.21 -1.66
N LEU A 385 -25.53 -11.06 -1.67
CA LEU A 385 -24.35 -10.92 -0.84
C LEU A 385 -23.61 -9.59 -1.06
N HIS A 386 -23.62 -9.07 -2.29
CA HIS A 386 -23.03 -7.76 -2.59
C HIS A 386 -23.76 -6.65 -1.85
N LEU A 387 -25.10 -6.63 -1.91
CA LEU A 387 -25.89 -5.59 -1.23
C LEU A 387 -25.81 -5.68 0.30
N LYS A 388 -25.57 -6.87 0.85
CA LYS A 388 -25.27 -7.03 2.28
C LYS A 388 -23.92 -6.45 2.69
N GLN A 389 -22.95 -6.39 1.77
CA GLN A 389 -21.55 -6.06 2.08
C GLN A 389 -21.10 -4.71 1.53
N VAL A 390 -21.78 -4.18 0.52
CA VAL A 390 -21.42 -2.90 -0.11
C VAL A 390 -21.32 -1.81 0.96
N PRO A 391 -20.24 -1.01 1.00
CA PRO A 391 -20.11 0.07 1.95
C PRO A 391 -21.26 1.07 1.81
N ILE A 392 -21.90 1.40 2.93
CA ILE A 392 -22.95 2.43 3.02
C ILE A 392 -22.45 3.54 3.95
N VAL A 393 -22.17 4.71 3.38
CA VAL A 393 -21.76 5.91 4.13
C VAL A 393 -22.97 6.82 4.31
N MET A 394 -23.30 7.11 5.56
CA MET A 394 -24.42 7.97 5.93
C MET A 394 -23.99 9.43 6.04
N VAL A 395 -24.70 10.35 5.41
CA VAL A 395 -24.42 11.78 5.43
C VAL A 395 -25.47 12.48 6.28
N ALA A 396 -25.04 13.12 7.37
CA ALA A 396 -25.97 13.65 8.37
C ALA A 396 -25.38 14.83 9.16
N GLY A 397 -26.24 15.61 9.81
CA GLY A 397 -25.81 16.68 10.75
C GLY A 397 -25.27 16.16 12.08
N ARG A 398 -25.61 14.92 12.45
CA ARG A 398 -25.10 14.25 13.66
C ARG A 398 -25.09 12.74 13.44
N GLU A 399 -24.21 12.07 14.15
CA GLU A 399 -24.15 10.61 14.14
C GLU A 399 -25.25 10.00 15.01
N ARG A 400 -25.88 8.93 14.50
CA ARG A 400 -26.85 8.10 15.22
C ARG A 400 -26.26 6.70 15.45
N THR A 401 -25.24 6.62 16.30
CA THR A 401 -24.34 5.45 16.42
C THR A 401 -25.09 4.13 16.64
N SER A 402 -25.97 4.05 17.64
CA SER A 402 -26.69 2.79 17.96
C SER A 402 -27.64 2.35 16.84
N GLU A 403 -28.34 3.30 16.22
CA GLU A 403 -29.33 3.04 15.18
C GLU A 403 -28.66 2.72 13.83
N GLY A 404 -27.56 3.41 13.52
CA GLY A 404 -26.70 3.14 12.38
C GLY A 404 -26.05 1.76 12.45
N MET A 405 -25.50 1.39 13.60
CA MET A 405 -24.93 0.06 13.83
C MET A 405 -25.98 -1.03 13.63
N ALA A 406 -27.18 -0.87 14.21
CA ALA A 406 -28.29 -1.82 14.03
C ALA A 406 -28.76 -1.91 12.57
N ALA A 407 -28.67 -0.81 11.81
CA ALA A 407 -29.04 -0.77 10.40
C ALA A 407 -27.96 -1.33 9.45
N GLY A 408 -26.72 -1.54 9.92
CA GLY A 408 -25.59 -1.96 9.10
C GLY A 408 -24.95 -0.82 8.30
N VAL A 409 -25.02 0.41 8.83
CA VAL A 409 -24.29 1.57 8.32
C VAL A 409 -22.80 1.34 8.50
N THR A 410 -22.03 1.66 7.45
CA THR A 410 -20.60 1.41 7.42
C THR A 410 -19.80 2.56 8.02
N GLN A 411 -20.16 3.80 7.70
CA GLN A 411 -19.54 5.01 8.25
C GLN A 411 -20.50 6.19 8.21
N TRP A 412 -20.24 7.19 9.02
CA TRP A 412 -20.91 8.49 8.95
C TRP A 412 -19.98 9.58 8.43
N LEU A 413 -20.50 10.41 7.53
CA LEU A 413 -19.88 11.63 7.02
C LEU A 413 -20.70 12.82 7.57
N ILE A 414 -20.21 13.42 8.66
CA ILE A 414 -20.99 14.41 9.42
C ILE A 414 -20.76 15.83 8.92
N THR A 415 -21.83 16.51 8.52
CA THR A 415 -21.80 17.91 8.06
C THR A 415 -21.60 18.89 9.23
N PRO A 416 -20.97 20.06 8.99
CA PRO A 416 -20.33 20.45 7.74
C PRO A 416 -18.97 19.76 7.54
N PHE A 417 -18.61 19.50 6.28
CA PHE A 417 -17.30 18.98 5.89
C PHE A 417 -16.82 19.68 4.62
N SER A 418 -15.51 19.66 4.37
CA SER A 418 -14.94 20.12 3.10
C SER A 418 -15.14 19.09 1.99
N VAL A 419 -15.10 19.55 0.73
CA VAL A 419 -15.11 18.65 -0.44
C VAL A 419 -13.94 17.67 -0.38
N GLN A 420 -12.76 18.13 0.06
CA GLN A 420 -11.54 17.33 0.17
C GLN A 420 -11.70 16.21 1.20
N TYR A 421 -12.27 16.51 2.37
CA TYR A 421 -12.53 15.50 3.39
C TYR A 421 -13.52 14.45 2.89
N ALA A 422 -14.67 14.87 2.34
CA ALA A 422 -15.65 13.95 1.76
C ALA A 422 -15.02 13.08 0.66
N ARG A 423 -14.19 13.69 -0.18
CA ARG A 423 -13.47 13.05 -1.26
C ARG A 423 -12.56 11.94 -0.74
N ALA A 424 -11.69 12.22 0.24
CA ALA A 424 -10.82 11.20 0.83
C ALA A 424 -11.59 10.05 1.47
N GLN A 425 -12.71 10.33 2.15
CA GLN A 425 -13.54 9.28 2.76
C GLN A 425 -14.22 8.38 1.71
N ILE A 426 -14.80 8.98 0.67
CA ILE A 426 -15.39 8.26 -0.48
C ILE A 426 -14.34 7.35 -1.13
N GLN A 427 -13.13 7.86 -1.28
CA GLN A 427 -12.02 7.16 -1.90
C GLN A 427 -11.50 6.03 -1.00
N ALA A 428 -11.30 6.26 0.30
CA ALA A 428 -10.89 5.20 1.22
C ALA A 428 -11.83 3.98 1.15
N TRP A 429 -13.12 4.16 0.87
CA TRP A 429 -14.08 3.06 0.70
C TRP A 429 -14.07 2.40 -0.66
N LEU A 430 -14.00 3.16 -1.75
CA LEU A 430 -13.94 2.58 -3.10
C LEU A 430 -12.70 1.68 -3.28
N TRP A 431 -11.57 2.05 -2.66
CA TRP A 431 -10.29 1.33 -2.75
C TRP A 431 -10.11 0.21 -1.72
N ARG A 432 -11.09 -0.05 -0.85
CA ARG A 432 -11.07 -1.21 0.08
C ARG A 432 -11.36 -2.55 -0.62
N SER A 433 -11.67 -2.54 -1.90
CA SER A 433 -11.73 -3.75 -2.73
C SER A 433 -10.31 -4.19 -3.06
N ALA A 434 -9.89 -5.33 -2.49
CA ALA A 434 -8.51 -5.82 -2.49
C ALA A 434 -7.86 -5.81 -3.88
N CYS A 435 -6.64 -5.27 -3.97
CA CYS A 435 -5.80 -5.44 -5.14
C CYS A 435 -5.25 -6.86 -5.23
N ARG A 436 -5.12 -7.32 -6.47
CA ARG A 436 -4.87 -8.69 -6.92
C ARG A 436 -3.62 -8.74 -7.81
N TRP A 437 -2.59 -7.95 -7.49
CA TRP A 437 -1.29 -8.01 -8.17
C TRP A 437 -0.13 -8.26 -7.19
N VAL A 438 0.57 -9.38 -7.38
CA VAL A 438 1.69 -9.80 -6.53
C VAL A 438 2.98 -9.71 -7.32
N ARG A 439 4.01 -9.01 -6.83
CA ARG A 439 5.37 -9.10 -7.39
C ARG A 439 5.95 -10.49 -7.17
N ALA A 440 6.62 -11.05 -8.17
CA ALA A 440 7.37 -12.29 -8.00
C ALA A 440 8.53 -12.08 -7.00
N ALA A 441 8.53 -12.84 -5.91
CA ALA A 441 9.66 -12.90 -4.99
C ALA A 441 10.95 -13.39 -5.67
N LEU A 442 12.10 -13.12 -5.06
CA LEU A 442 13.37 -13.62 -5.56
C LEU A 442 13.53 -15.12 -5.26
N PRO A 443 14.03 -15.93 -6.22
CA PRO A 443 14.45 -17.30 -5.99
C PRO A 443 15.47 -17.43 -4.85
N ALA A 444 15.44 -18.54 -4.10
CA ALA A 444 16.36 -18.78 -2.98
C ALA A 444 17.85 -18.80 -3.38
N GLU A 445 18.17 -19.19 -4.63
CA GLU A 445 19.54 -19.21 -5.18
C GLU A 445 19.76 -18.11 -6.24
N GLU A 446 19.21 -16.92 -6.01
CA GLU A 446 19.20 -15.83 -7.00
C GLU A 446 20.60 -15.42 -7.49
N GLU A 447 21.58 -15.31 -6.61
CA GLU A 447 22.95 -14.94 -6.99
C GLU A 447 23.59 -15.96 -7.94
N LYS A 448 23.38 -17.25 -7.67
CA LYS A 448 23.85 -18.35 -8.53
C LYS A 448 23.19 -18.30 -9.90
N ARG A 449 21.87 -18.09 -9.93
CA ARG A 449 21.09 -17.95 -11.17
C ARG A 449 21.57 -16.77 -12.02
N LEU A 450 21.84 -15.63 -11.39
CA LEU A 450 22.39 -14.44 -12.07
C LEU A 450 23.81 -14.69 -12.58
N ALA A 451 24.65 -15.41 -11.83
CA ALA A 451 25.98 -15.81 -12.29
C ALA A 451 25.91 -16.71 -13.53
N ALA A 452 25.00 -17.70 -13.54
CA ALA A 452 24.74 -18.56 -14.69
C ALA A 452 24.23 -17.77 -15.92
N LEU A 453 23.33 -16.81 -15.71
CA LEU A 453 22.85 -15.93 -16.79
C LEU A 453 23.98 -15.09 -17.40
N ARG A 454 24.88 -14.58 -16.56
CA ARG A 454 26.05 -13.79 -16.99
C ARG A 454 27.08 -14.65 -17.73
N GLU A 455 27.28 -15.90 -17.32
CA GLU A 455 28.21 -16.83 -17.96
C GLU A 455 27.88 -17.04 -19.45
N LEU A 456 26.60 -17.08 -19.80
CA LEU A 456 26.14 -17.20 -21.18
C LEU A 456 26.55 -16.03 -22.09
N SER A 457 26.89 -14.86 -21.53
CA SER A 457 27.20 -13.64 -22.28
C SER A 457 26.16 -13.30 -23.35
N ILE A 458 24.89 -13.65 -23.09
CA ILE A 458 23.79 -13.56 -24.06
C ILE A 458 22.96 -12.28 -23.92
N LEU A 459 22.98 -11.65 -22.74
CA LEU A 459 22.27 -10.38 -22.52
C LEU A 459 22.80 -9.29 -23.46
N ASP A 460 21.90 -8.44 -23.96
CA ASP A 460 22.19 -7.33 -24.89
C ASP A 460 22.83 -7.73 -26.24
N THR A 461 22.87 -9.02 -26.56
CA THR A 461 23.32 -9.48 -27.87
C THR A 461 22.27 -9.23 -28.94
N LYS A 462 22.71 -9.19 -30.21
CA LYS A 462 21.80 -8.99 -31.36
C LYS A 462 20.75 -10.12 -31.43
N PRO A 463 19.59 -9.87 -32.06
CA PRO A 463 18.64 -10.92 -32.41
C PRO A 463 19.32 -12.04 -33.20
N GLU A 464 18.95 -13.29 -32.92
CA GLU A 464 19.50 -14.46 -33.59
C GLU A 464 18.35 -15.32 -34.13
N GLU A 465 18.42 -15.64 -35.42
CA GLU A 465 17.38 -16.36 -36.14
C GLU A 465 17.05 -17.73 -35.53
N ARG A 466 18.00 -18.36 -34.83
CA ARG A 466 17.78 -19.63 -34.10
C ARG A 466 16.74 -19.52 -32.97
N PHE A 467 16.61 -18.35 -32.34
CA PHE A 467 15.56 -18.08 -31.35
C PHE A 467 14.31 -17.47 -32.01
N ASP A 468 14.48 -16.59 -33.00
CA ASP A 468 13.36 -15.94 -33.70
C ASP A 468 12.48 -16.92 -34.48
N ARG A 469 13.06 -17.99 -35.02
CA ARG A 469 12.26 -19.08 -35.60
C ARG A 469 11.33 -19.74 -34.57
N ILE A 470 11.77 -19.88 -33.32
CA ILE A 470 11.02 -20.56 -32.26
C ILE A 470 9.86 -19.69 -31.80
N THR A 471 10.07 -18.40 -31.58
CA THR A 471 8.99 -17.47 -31.19
C THR A 471 7.94 -17.34 -32.30
N ARG A 472 8.35 -17.26 -33.58
CA ARG A 472 7.40 -17.28 -34.72
C ARG A 472 6.58 -18.57 -34.78
N VAL A 473 7.21 -19.73 -34.56
CA VAL A 473 6.48 -21.02 -34.53
C VAL A 473 5.55 -21.10 -33.32
N ALA A 474 5.99 -20.68 -32.13
CA ALA A 474 5.17 -20.66 -30.93
C ALA A 474 3.93 -19.77 -31.11
N ALA A 475 4.10 -18.57 -31.68
CA ALA A 475 3.01 -17.66 -31.99
C ALA A 475 2.01 -18.29 -32.98
N ALA A 476 2.51 -18.92 -34.06
CA ALA A 476 1.67 -19.58 -35.06
C ALA A 476 0.92 -20.81 -34.50
N VAL A 477 1.57 -21.63 -33.67
CA VAL A 477 0.96 -22.81 -33.04
C VAL A 477 -0.12 -22.40 -32.04
N GLY A 478 0.10 -21.32 -31.29
CA GLY A 478 -0.86 -20.79 -30.33
C GLY A 478 -1.92 -19.87 -30.91
N ASP A 479 -1.76 -19.46 -32.17
CA ASP A 479 -2.55 -18.37 -32.78
C ASP A 479 -2.59 -17.13 -31.86
N VAL A 480 -1.44 -16.76 -31.29
CA VAL A 480 -1.31 -15.62 -30.38
C VAL A 480 -0.54 -14.48 -31.05
N PRO A 481 -0.85 -13.21 -30.74
CA PRO A 481 -0.16 -12.08 -31.34
C PRO A 481 1.28 -11.92 -30.83
N ILE A 482 1.59 -12.43 -29.62
CA ILE A 482 2.87 -12.19 -28.96
C ILE A 482 3.47 -13.51 -28.45
N ALA A 483 4.75 -13.73 -28.77
CA ALA A 483 5.56 -14.80 -28.20
C ALA A 483 7.00 -14.35 -28.00
N LEU A 484 7.58 -14.67 -26.84
CA LEU A 484 8.88 -14.15 -26.42
C LEU A 484 9.78 -15.28 -25.90
N VAL A 485 11.08 -15.20 -26.22
CA VAL A 485 12.12 -15.83 -25.41
C VAL A 485 12.66 -14.76 -24.47
N SER A 486 12.38 -14.94 -23.19
CA SER A 486 12.58 -13.94 -22.16
C SER A 486 13.54 -14.45 -21.10
N LEU A 487 14.62 -13.72 -20.82
CA LEU A 487 15.57 -13.99 -19.76
C LEU A 487 15.38 -12.98 -18.62
N VAL A 488 15.33 -13.46 -17.38
CA VAL A 488 15.08 -12.60 -16.21
C VAL A 488 16.42 -12.21 -15.61
N ASP A 489 16.83 -10.95 -15.75
CA ASP A 489 18.06 -10.41 -15.15
C ASP A 489 17.78 -9.92 -13.72
N GLN A 490 18.70 -9.15 -13.11
CA GLN A 490 18.57 -8.64 -11.76
C GLN A 490 17.33 -7.73 -11.60
N ASP A 491 17.18 -6.75 -12.50
CA ASP A 491 16.19 -5.66 -12.45
C ASP A 491 15.25 -5.64 -13.67
N ARG A 492 15.61 -6.33 -14.75
CA ARG A 492 14.84 -6.38 -16.00
C ARG A 492 14.49 -7.80 -16.42
N GLN A 493 13.47 -7.90 -17.27
CA GLN A 493 13.17 -9.04 -18.12
C GLN A 493 13.61 -8.67 -19.53
N TRP A 494 14.68 -9.29 -20.03
CA TRP A 494 15.27 -9.01 -21.34
C TRP A 494 14.82 -10.03 -22.39
N PHE A 495 14.47 -9.58 -23.59
CA PHE A 495 13.90 -10.43 -24.64
C PHE A 495 14.97 -10.81 -25.66
N LYS A 496 15.42 -12.07 -25.61
CA LYS A 496 16.36 -12.61 -26.60
C LYS A 496 15.73 -12.73 -27.98
N SER A 497 14.43 -13.02 -28.00
CA SER A 497 13.63 -13.07 -29.22
C SER A 497 12.23 -12.54 -28.94
N CYS A 498 11.71 -11.79 -29.89
CA CYS A 498 10.46 -11.06 -29.75
C CYS A 498 9.61 -11.20 -31.02
N HIS A 499 8.43 -11.80 -30.88
CA HIS A 499 7.38 -11.76 -31.89
C HIS A 499 6.21 -10.93 -31.36
N GLY A 500 5.77 -9.91 -32.12
CA GLY A 500 4.56 -9.15 -31.81
C GLY A 500 4.71 -7.97 -30.84
N LEU A 501 5.91 -7.68 -30.34
CA LEU A 501 6.20 -6.49 -29.53
C LEU A 501 7.40 -5.72 -30.09
N SER A 502 7.41 -4.40 -29.91
CA SER A 502 8.49 -3.51 -30.38
C SER A 502 9.57 -3.24 -29.32
N VAL A 503 9.28 -3.56 -28.06
CA VAL A 503 10.22 -3.41 -26.94
C VAL A 503 11.14 -4.63 -26.83
N THR A 504 12.35 -4.41 -26.32
CA THR A 504 13.37 -5.46 -26.14
C THR A 504 13.52 -5.91 -24.69
N GLU A 505 12.90 -5.19 -23.76
CA GLU A 505 12.90 -5.52 -22.33
C GLU A 505 11.76 -4.82 -21.59
N THR A 506 11.47 -5.30 -20.40
CA THR A 506 10.57 -4.68 -19.43
C THR A 506 11.17 -4.77 -18.02
N SER A 507 10.65 -3.99 -17.08
CA SER A 507 11.01 -4.17 -15.66
C SER A 507 10.69 -5.59 -15.20
N ARG A 508 11.61 -6.21 -14.44
CA ARG A 508 11.40 -7.53 -13.82
C ARG A 508 10.20 -7.53 -12.88
N GLU A 509 9.87 -6.40 -12.29
CA GLU A 509 8.81 -6.31 -11.27
C GLU A 509 7.42 -6.52 -11.87
N LEU A 510 7.28 -6.12 -13.14
CA LEU A 510 6.05 -6.31 -13.92
C LEU A 510 5.98 -7.71 -14.55
N SER A 511 7.07 -8.48 -14.49
CA SER A 511 7.23 -9.72 -15.25
C SER A 511 6.32 -10.84 -14.78
N PHE A 512 5.52 -11.36 -15.71
CA PHE A 512 4.91 -12.67 -15.55
C PHE A 512 5.97 -13.78 -15.52
N CYS A 513 7.08 -13.58 -16.23
CA CYS A 513 8.20 -14.52 -16.31
C CYS A 513 8.91 -14.70 -14.96
N GLY A 514 8.95 -13.67 -14.11
CA GLY A 514 9.48 -13.78 -12.75
C GLY A 514 8.76 -14.83 -11.91
N HIS A 515 7.44 -14.98 -12.08
CA HIS A 515 6.68 -16.02 -11.37
C HIS A 515 7.04 -17.42 -11.83
N VAL A 516 7.31 -17.61 -13.13
CA VAL A 516 7.76 -18.90 -13.68
C VAL A 516 9.18 -19.24 -13.19
N VAL A 517 10.08 -18.24 -13.16
CA VAL A 517 11.44 -18.41 -12.65
C VAL A 517 11.43 -18.76 -11.15
N LEU A 518 10.55 -18.13 -10.38
CA LEU A 518 10.36 -18.42 -8.96
C LEU A 518 9.80 -19.83 -8.72
N THR A 519 8.73 -20.23 -9.41
CA THR A 519 8.10 -21.55 -9.23
C THR A 519 8.87 -22.67 -9.90
N ARG A 520 9.72 -22.36 -10.88
CA ARG A 520 10.44 -23.31 -11.73
C ARG A 520 9.51 -24.27 -12.47
N ALA A 521 8.27 -23.84 -12.75
CA ALA A 521 7.22 -24.64 -13.37
C ALA A 521 6.37 -23.79 -14.31
N PRO A 522 5.70 -24.38 -15.33
CA PRO A 522 4.83 -23.63 -16.22
C PRO A 522 3.75 -22.84 -15.47
N VAL A 523 3.51 -21.61 -15.88
CA VAL A 523 2.43 -20.75 -15.35
C VAL A 523 1.49 -20.40 -16.49
N ILE A 524 0.24 -20.87 -16.38
CA ILE A 524 -0.82 -20.63 -17.36
C ILE A 524 -1.91 -19.79 -16.71
N VAL A 525 -2.25 -18.67 -17.35
CA VAL A 525 -3.23 -17.69 -16.88
C VAL A 525 -4.25 -17.48 -17.99
N PRO A 526 -5.39 -18.18 -17.93
CA PRO A 526 -6.41 -18.13 -18.99
C PRO A 526 -7.03 -16.74 -19.19
N ASP A 527 -7.28 -16.03 -18.09
CA ASP A 527 -7.72 -14.64 -18.06
C ASP A 527 -7.03 -13.91 -16.91
N THR A 528 -6.17 -12.95 -17.22
CA THR A 528 -5.42 -12.19 -16.22
C THR A 528 -6.31 -11.38 -15.29
N LEU A 529 -7.48 -10.88 -15.73
CA LEU A 529 -8.39 -10.12 -14.85
C LEU A 529 -9.06 -10.97 -13.77
N LEU A 530 -9.03 -12.29 -13.92
CA LEU A 530 -9.58 -13.25 -12.98
C LEU A 530 -8.50 -13.89 -12.09
N ASP A 531 -7.23 -13.61 -12.36
CA ASP A 531 -6.10 -14.18 -11.62
C ASP A 531 -5.63 -13.22 -10.53
N ASP A 532 -5.70 -13.68 -9.28
CA ASP A 532 -5.37 -12.88 -8.09
C ASP A 532 -3.90 -12.42 -8.01
N ARG A 533 -3.04 -12.91 -8.91
CA ARG A 533 -1.64 -12.49 -9.02
C ARG A 533 -1.43 -11.39 -10.06
N PHE A 534 -2.34 -11.26 -11.03
CA PHE A 534 -2.10 -10.49 -12.27
C PHE A 534 -3.20 -9.50 -12.64
N ALA A 535 -4.40 -9.58 -12.05
CA ALA A 535 -5.55 -8.78 -12.47
C ALA A 535 -5.27 -7.28 -12.50
N ASP A 536 -4.39 -6.82 -11.62
CA ASP A 536 -4.02 -5.42 -11.50
C ASP A 536 -2.60 -5.11 -12.01
N ASN A 537 -1.90 -6.06 -12.65
CA ASN A 537 -0.56 -5.85 -13.19
C ASN A 537 -0.57 -4.74 -14.27
N PRO A 538 0.39 -3.79 -14.28
CA PRO A 538 0.47 -2.71 -15.28
C PRO A 538 0.42 -3.16 -16.75
N LEU A 539 0.94 -4.35 -17.09
CA LEU A 539 0.87 -4.91 -18.45
C LEU A 539 -0.54 -5.43 -18.81
N VAL A 540 -1.40 -5.69 -17.82
CA VAL A 540 -2.80 -6.11 -17.99
C VAL A 540 -3.72 -4.88 -18.12
N THR A 541 -3.42 -3.84 -17.36
CA THR A 541 -4.28 -2.68 -17.15
C THR A 541 -3.95 -1.50 -18.06
N GLY A 542 -2.66 -1.37 -18.40
CA GLY A 542 -2.12 -0.51 -19.45
C GLY A 542 -1.80 -1.29 -20.72
N GLU A 543 -1.18 -0.64 -21.70
CA GLU A 543 -0.69 -1.33 -22.90
C GLU A 543 0.43 -2.32 -22.53
N PRO A 544 0.44 -3.55 -23.08
CA PRO A 544 -0.33 -4.02 -24.24
C PRO A 544 -1.70 -4.64 -23.89
N ARG A 545 -2.19 -4.50 -22.66
CA ARG A 545 -3.46 -5.07 -22.17
C ARG A 545 -3.48 -6.60 -22.22
N VAL A 546 -2.46 -7.20 -21.62
CA VAL A 546 -2.32 -8.65 -21.51
C VAL A 546 -3.57 -9.24 -20.85
N ARG A 547 -4.29 -10.10 -21.58
CA ARG A 547 -5.45 -10.87 -21.08
C ARG A 547 -5.18 -12.35 -20.93
N PHE A 548 -4.18 -12.87 -21.63
CA PHE A 548 -3.76 -14.25 -21.50
C PHE A 548 -2.24 -14.31 -21.39
N TYR A 549 -1.76 -15.21 -20.53
CA TYR A 549 -0.34 -15.51 -20.40
C TYR A 549 -0.11 -17.01 -20.25
N ALA A 550 0.88 -17.55 -20.97
CA ALA A 550 1.41 -18.89 -20.72
C ALA A 550 2.93 -18.84 -20.79
N GLY A 551 3.61 -19.15 -19.69
CA GLY A 551 5.07 -19.16 -19.61
C GLY A 551 5.63 -20.52 -19.24
N PHE A 552 6.66 -20.96 -19.96
CA PHE A 552 7.32 -22.24 -19.79
C PHE A 552 8.80 -22.01 -19.44
N PRO A 553 9.33 -22.63 -18.38
CA PRO A 553 10.67 -22.34 -17.86
C PRO A 553 11.78 -22.78 -18.84
N ILE A 554 12.88 -22.03 -18.85
CA ILE A 554 14.11 -22.36 -19.57
C ILE A 554 15.23 -22.54 -18.55
N PHE A 555 15.87 -23.72 -18.55
CA PHE A 555 16.94 -24.05 -17.60
C PHE A 555 18.33 -24.01 -18.25
N TYR A 556 19.31 -23.55 -17.47
CA TYR A 556 20.73 -23.70 -17.79
C TYR A 556 21.26 -25.07 -17.37
N THR A 557 22.45 -25.44 -17.83
CA THR A 557 23.08 -26.75 -17.58
C THR A 557 23.32 -27.04 -16.09
N ASP A 558 23.46 -26.00 -15.26
CA ASP A 558 23.62 -26.12 -13.79
C ASP A 558 22.28 -26.28 -13.04
N GLY A 559 21.15 -26.31 -13.75
CA GLY A 559 19.81 -26.37 -13.19
C GLY A 559 19.20 -25.02 -12.80
N SER A 560 19.88 -23.90 -13.05
CA SER A 560 19.35 -22.55 -12.84
C SER A 560 18.23 -22.25 -13.85
N CYS A 561 17.07 -21.79 -13.37
CA CYS A 561 15.98 -21.33 -14.26
C CYS A 561 16.28 -19.90 -14.68
N LEU A 562 16.61 -19.66 -15.95
CA LEU A 562 17.09 -18.35 -16.39
C LEU A 562 15.99 -17.46 -16.95
N GLY A 563 14.87 -18.04 -17.37
CA GLY A 563 13.85 -17.34 -18.11
C GLY A 563 12.73 -18.24 -18.57
N THR A 564 12.03 -17.79 -19.62
CA THR A 564 10.86 -18.48 -20.16
C THR A 564 10.72 -18.34 -21.67
N LEU A 565 10.13 -19.36 -22.31
CA LEU A 565 9.36 -19.17 -23.52
C LEU A 565 7.94 -18.79 -23.09
N CYS A 566 7.44 -17.61 -23.48
CA CYS A 566 6.09 -17.18 -23.09
C CYS A 566 5.23 -16.74 -24.28
N LEU A 567 3.92 -16.96 -24.13
CA LEU A 567 2.87 -16.63 -25.08
C LEU A 567 1.89 -15.65 -24.42
N ILE A 568 1.52 -14.61 -25.15
CA ILE A 568 0.73 -13.49 -24.62
C ILE A 568 -0.37 -13.13 -25.62
N ASP A 569 -1.57 -12.88 -25.11
CA ASP A 569 -2.68 -12.32 -25.91
C ASP A 569 -3.42 -11.22 -25.15
N THR A 570 -4.10 -10.36 -25.90
CA THR A 570 -5.07 -9.34 -25.47
C THR A 570 -6.49 -9.86 -25.32
N ARG A 571 -6.71 -11.17 -25.54
CA ARG A 571 -7.98 -11.87 -25.26
C ARG A 571 -7.76 -13.08 -24.34
N PRO A 572 -8.75 -13.46 -23.52
CA PRO A 572 -8.67 -14.69 -22.74
C PRO A 572 -8.51 -15.92 -23.63
N ARG A 573 -7.75 -16.92 -23.17
CA ARG A 573 -7.54 -18.18 -23.91
C ARG A 573 -7.45 -19.38 -22.99
N GLN A 574 -7.79 -20.55 -23.52
CA GLN A 574 -7.48 -21.84 -22.91
C GLN A 574 -6.93 -22.77 -24.00
N PHE A 575 -5.91 -23.55 -23.65
CA PHE A 575 -5.32 -24.53 -24.54
C PHE A 575 -5.52 -25.95 -24.00
N PRO A 576 -5.78 -26.94 -24.87
CA PRO A 576 -5.75 -28.35 -24.49
C PRO A 576 -4.36 -28.76 -24.00
N ALA A 577 -4.28 -29.76 -23.12
CA ALA A 577 -3.02 -30.29 -22.60
C ALA A 577 -2.01 -30.68 -23.69
N ALA A 578 -2.48 -31.26 -24.80
CA ALA A 578 -1.63 -31.61 -25.94
C ALA A 578 -0.99 -30.40 -26.63
N THR A 579 -1.59 -29.21 -26.54
CA THR A 579 -1.02 -27.96 -27.08
C THR A 579 -0.02 -27.36 -26.09
N LEU A 580 -0.34 -27.40 -24.79
CA LEU A 580 0.61 -26.99 -23.74
C LEU A 580 1.90 -27.83 -23.78
N GLN A 581 1.79 -29.14 -24.04
CA GLN A 581 2.96 -30.01 -24.22
C GLN A 581 3.85 -29.55 -25.38
N ARG A 582 3.25 -29.13 -26.51
CA ARG A 582 4.03 -28.60 -27.65
C ARG A 582 4.80 -27.34 -27.28
N PHE A 583 4.22 -26.46 -26.46
CA PHE A 583 4.94 -25.27 -26.00
C PHE A 583 6.07 -25.60 -25.03
N GLU A 584 5.90 -26.62 -24.19
CA GLU A 584 6.97 -27.15 -23.35
C GLU A 584 8.11 -27.76 -24.21
N ASP A 585 7.77 -28.51 -25.26
CA ASP A 585 8.76 -29.04 -26.21
C ASP A 585 9.52 -27.90 -26.92
N LEU A 586 8.82 -26.83 -27.33
CA LEU A 586 9.44 -25.63 -27.91
C LEU A 586 10.36 -24.92 -26.90
N ALA A 587 9.97 -24.83 -25.62
CA ALA A 587 10.84 -24.29 -24.58
C ALA A 587 12.10 -25.15 -24.40
N GLY A 588 11.97 -26.47 -24.54
CA GLY A 588 13.09 -27.42 -24.59
C GLY A 588 14.05 -27.16 -25.76
N LEU A 589 13.54 -26.78 -26.93
CA LEU A 589 14.39 -26.36 -28.06
C LEU A 589 15.13 -25.05 -27.76
N VAL A 590 14.46 -24.06 -27.14
CA VAL A 590 15.13 -22.82 -26.72
C VAL A 590 16.27 -23.14 -25.75
N GLN A 591 16.03 -24.04 -24.79
CA GLN A 591 17.03 -24.49 -23.84
C GLN A 591 18.23 -25.17 -24.53
N GLN A 592 17.99 -26.00 -25.55
CA GLN A 592 19.07 -26.60 -26.33
C GLN A 592 19.91 -25.53 -27.03
N GLU A 593 19.27 -24.58 -27.72
CA GLU A 593 19.95 -23.48 -28.42
C GLU A 593 20.77 -22.61 -27.47
N LEU A 594 20.23 -22.33 -26.28
CA LEU A 594 20.85 -21.51 -25.25
C LEU A 594 22.08 -22.19 -24.64
N ASN A 595 22.00 -23.51 -24.43
CA ASN A 595 23.12 -24.31 -23.90
C ASN A 595 24.13 -24.72 -24.99
N SER A 596 23.76 -24.61 -26.27
CA SER A 596 24.68 -24.75 -27.39
C SER A 596 25.31 -23.41 -27.74
N SER A 597 26.42 -23.05 -27.09
CA SER A 597 27.31 -22.01 -27.61
C SER A 597 28.34 -22.61 -28.58
N PRO A 598 28.77 -21.84 -29.61
CA PRO A 598 29.61 -22.34 -30.69
C PRO A 598 30.94 -22.88 -30.15
N GLN A 599 31.47 -23.94 -30.78
CA GLN A 599 32.88 -24.27 -30.65
C GLN A 599 33.70 -22.98 -30.72
N LYS A 600 34.50 -22.72 -29.67
CA LYS A 600 35.67 -21.84 -29.76
C LYS A 600 36.51 -22.34 -30.94
N THR A 601 36.27 -21.79 -32.13
CA THR A 601 37.19 -21.94 -33.24
C THR A 601 38.36 -21.04 -32.89
N ALA A 602 39.37 -21.65 -32.29
CA ALA A 602 40.70 -21.07 -32.23
C ALA A 602 41.20 -20.89 -33.67
N ALA A 603 41.48 -19.65 -34.04
CA ALA A 603 42.49 -19.28 -35.02
C ALA A 603 42.98 -17.86 -34.68
#